data_AF-A0A9E1VH61-F1
#
_entry.id   AF-A0A9E1VH61-F1
#
_cell.length_a   1.000
_cell.length_b   1.000
_cell.length_c   1.000
_cell.angle_alpha   90.00
_cell.angle_beta   90.00
_cell.angle_gamma   90.00
#
_symmetry.space_group_name_H-M   'P 1'
#
loop_
_entity.id
_entity.type
_entity.pdbx_description
1 polymer ?
#
loop_
_entity_poly.entity_id
_entity_poly.type
_entity_poly.pdbx_seq_one_letter_code
_entity_poly.pdbx_strand_id
1 'polypeptide(L)'
;MMFLLLFGIVMAAVIALIANAKGRNPVGWFFYGVLIWPIALIHIAVVRTNPNKERRQQESEGRKPCPHCAEMVRPEARVCPHCRRELEDGWAIAVPEIKRTTQQLQTGETIATYWFNKKRFNSLEDAHAARDKYAAKNS
;
A
#
# COMPACT_ATOMS: atom_id res chain seq x y z
N MET A 1 -30.28 28.86 -24.37
CA MET A 1 -30.52 27.71 -23.45
C MET A 1 -29.51 26.58 -23.70
N MET A 2 -29.29 26.13 -24.95
CA MET A 2 -28.33 25.08 -25.30
C MET A 2 -26.87 25.34 -24.85
N PHE A 3 -26.40 26.59 -24.93
CA PHE A 3 -25.04 26.98 -24.56
C PHE A 3 -24.69 26.70 -23.09
N LEU A 4 -25.63 26.97 -22.16
CA LEU A 4 -25.42 26.73 -20.73
C LEU A 4 -25.30 25.24 -20.40
N LEU A 5 -26.02 24.40 -21.14
CA LEU A 5 -25.95 22.94 -20.98
C LEU A 5 -24.61 22.40 -21.47
N LEU A 6 -24.14 22.83 -22.66
CA LEU A 6 -22.84 22.44 -23.18
C LEU A 6 -21.69 22.89 -22.26
N PHE A 7 -21.76 24.14 -21.79
CA PHE A 7 -20.77 24.67 -20.86
C PHE A 7 -20.76 23.90 -19.52
N GLY A 8 -21.93 23.60 -18.97
CA GLY A 8 -22.06 22.81 -17.73
C GLY A 8 -21.48 21.40 -17.86
N ILE A 9 -21.72 20.72 -18.99
CA ILE A 9 -21.15 19.39 -19.27
C ILE A 9 -19.62 19.44 -19.35
N VAL A 10 -19.06 20.45 -20.02
CA VAL A 10 -17.60 20.62 -20.10
C VAL A 10 -17.01 20.85 -18.71
N MET A 11 -17.62 21.70 -17.88
CA MET A 11 -17.16 21.95 -16.51
C MET A 11 -17.27 20.69 -15.64
N ALA A 12 -18.37 19.94 -15.76
CA ALA A 12 -18.54 18.68 -15.06
C ALA A 12 -17.49 17.63 -15.47
N ALA A 13 -17.10 17.60 -16.76
CA ALA A 13 -16.03 16.74 -17.24
C ALA A 13 -14.68 17.13 -16.60
N VAL A 14 -14.36 18.43 -16.50
CA VAL A 14 -13.14 18.89 -15.81
C VAL A 14 -13.15 18.47 -14.34
N ILE A 15 -14.27 18.64 -13.64
CA ILE A 15 -14.42 18.21 -12.23
C ILE A 15 -14.18 16.70 -12.10
N ALA A 16 -14.75 15.89 -13.00
CA ALA A 16 -14.58 14.44 -13.02
C ALA A 16 -13.12 14.02 -13.25
N LEU A 17 -12.41 14.70 -14.15
CA LEU A 17 -10.98 14.45 -14.40
C LEU A 17 -10.13 14.76 -13.17
N ILE A 18 -10.38 15.88 -12.49
CA ILE A 18 -9.69 16.23 -11.24
C ILE A 18 -10.01 15.21 -10.13
N ALA A 19 -11.26 14.75 -10.03
CA ALA A 19 -11.64 13.72 -9.07
C ALA A 19 -10.89 12.40 -9.32
N ASN A 20 -10.72 12.00 -10.59
CA ASN A 20 -9.94 10.82 -10.96
C ASN A 20 -8.45 11.00 -10.63
N ALA A 21 -7.89 12.18 -10.90
CA ALA A 21 -6.53 12.54 -10.50
C ALA A 21 -6.36 12.49 -8.97
N LYS A 22 -7.41 12.75 -8.18
CA LYS A 22 -7.43 12.60 -6.72
C LYS A 22 -7.77 11.18 -6.24
N GLY A 23 -7.97 10.21 -7.14
CA GLY A 23 -8.29 8.82 -6.78
C GLY A 23 -9.72 8.61 -6.28
N ARG A 24 -10.66 9.45 -6.73
CA ARG A 24 -12.09 9.33 -6.45
C ARG A 24 -12.85 8.91 -7.70
N ASN A 25 -14.09 8.45 -7.53
CA ASN A 25 -14.93 7.98 -8.63
C ASN A 25 -15.32 9.14 -9.57
N PRO A 26 -14.81 9.20 -10.81
CA PRO A 26 -15.09 10.31 -11.73
C PRO A 26 -16.57 10.39 -12.13
N VAL A 27 -17.27 9.27 -12.22
CA VAL A 27 -18.66 9.22 -12.68
C VAL A 27 -19.59 9.91 -11.68
N GLY A 28 -19.41 9.62 -10.38
CA GLY A 28 -20.18 10.29 -9.33
C GLY A 28 -19.95 11.80 -9.30
N TRP A 29 -18.69 12.23 -9.47
CA TRP A 29 -18.33 13.65 -9.53
C TRP A 29 -18.80 14.36 -10.80
N PHE A 30 -18.91 13.65 -11.92
CA PHE A 30 -19.49 14.17 -13.16
C PHE A 30 -20.97 14.51 -12.97
N PHE A 31 -21.79 13.57 -12.49
CA PHE A 31 -23.22 13.83 -12.27
C PHE A 31 -23.46 14.91 -11.21
N TYR A 32 -22.64 14.93 -10.17
CA TYR A 32 -22.66 16.01 -9.17
C TYR A 32 -22.33 17.38 -9.78
N GLY A 33 -21.32 17.44 -10.66
CA GLY A 33 -20.91 18.64 -11.38
C GLY A 33 -21.96 19.13 -12.38
N VAL A 34 -22.69 18.24 -13.07
CA VAL A 34 -23.78 18.62 -13.98
C VAL A 34 -24.96 19.21 -13.20
N LEU A 35 -25.28 18.66 -12.03
CA LEU A 35 -26.43 19.10 -11.23
C LEU A 35 -26.19 20.44 -10.52
N ILE A 36 -24.98 20.64 -9.97
CA ILE A 36 -24.66 21.80 -9.12
C ILE A 36 -23.23 22.33 -9.40
N TRP A 37 -22.98 22.74 -10.64
CA TRP A 37 -21.65 23.10 -11.13
C TRP A 37 -20.86 24.13 -10.28
N PRO A 38 -21.43 25.21 -9.71
CA PRO A 38 -20.64 26.20 -8.98
C PRO A 38 -20.18 25.65 -7.62
N ILE A 39 -21.05 24.91 -6.93
CA ILE A 39 -20.77 24.32 -5.62
C ILE A 39 -19.79 23.14 -5.78
N ALA A 40 -19.93 22.37 -6.86
CA ALA A 40 -19.04 21.26 -7.17
C ALA A 40 -17.58 21.69 -7.39
N LEU A 41 -17.36 22.87 -8.00
CA LEU A 41 -16.02 23.44 -8.16
C LEU A 41 -15.34 23.75 -6.82
N ILE A 42 -16.07 24.30 -5.86
CA ILE A 42 -15.54 24.58 -4.53
C ILE A 42 -15.22 23.26 -3.81
N HIS A 43 -16.13 22.29 -3.89
CA HIS A 43 -15.94 20.98 -3.25
C HIS A 43 -14.71 20.25 -3.79
N ILE A 44 -14.53 20.20 -5.11
CA ILE A 44 -13.38 19.49 -5.69
C ILE A 44 -12.05 20.17 -5.34
N ALA A 45 -12.03 21.49 -5.14
CA ALA A 45 -10.83 22.21 -4.72
C ALA A 45 -10.40 21.83 -3.29
N VAL A 46 -11.35 21.83 -2.33
CA VAL A 46 -11.08 21.54 -0.92
C VAL A 46 -10.84 20.05 -0.65
N VAL A 47 -11.48 19.17 -1.42
CA VAL A 47 -11.36 17.73 -1.23
C VAL A 47 -9.91 17.27 -1.44
N ARG A 48 -9.36 16.60 -0.42
CA ARG A 48 -8.04 15.97 -0.49
C ARG A 48 -8.06 14.70 -1.34
N THR A 49 -6.88 14.32 -1.79
CA THR A 49 -6.60 13.04 -2.45
C THR A 49 -7.07 11.88 -1.58
N ASN A 50 -7.46 10.79 -2.22
CA ASN A 50 -7.87 9.58 -1.54
C ASN A 50 -6.67 9.01 -0.77
N PRO A 51 -6.79 8.72 0.55
CA PRO A 51 -5.69 8.19 1.35
C PRO A 51 -5.13 6.88 0.79
N ASN A 52 -5.94 6.07 0.11
CA ASN A 52 -5.46 4.84 -0.54
C ASN A 52 -4.58 5.13 -1.75
N LYS A 53 -4.86 6.20 -2.50
CA LYS A 53 -4.02 6.63 -3.62
C LYS A 53 -2.72 7.23 -3.12
N GLU A 54 -2.78 8.05 -2.06
CA GLU A 54 -1.60 8.60 -1.39
C GLU A 54 -0.71 7.49 -0.84
N ARG A 55 -1.28 6.48 -0.16
CA ARG A 55 -0.53 5.32 0.33
C ARG A 55 0.16 4.56 -0.79
N ARG A 56 -0.57 4.22 -1.87
CA ARG A 56 0.01 3.53 -3.04
C ARG A 56 1.12 4.33 -3.69
N GLN A 57 0.96 5.66 -3.77
CA GLN A 57 1.99 6.54 -4.30
C GLN A 57 3.24 6.53 -3.40
N GLN A 58 3.06 6.65 -2.09
CA GLN A 58 4.16 6.55 -1.13
C GLN A 58 4.87 5.19 -1.18
N GLU A 59 4.13 4.09 -1.33
CA GLU A 59 4.68 2.75 -1.56
C GLU A 59 5.49 2.69 -2.85
N SER A 60 5.01 3.29 -3.95
CA SER A 60 5.73 3.36 -5.23
C SER A 60 6.98 4.25 -5.18
N GLU A 61 6.97 5.27 -4.32
CA GLU A 61 8.14 6.11 -3.99
C GLU A 61 9.13 5.38 -3.06
N GLY A 62 8.89 4.11 -2.74
CA GLY A 62 9.76 3.28 -1.91
C GLY A 62 9.62 3.53 -0.41
N ARG A 63 8.64 4.34 0.04
CA ARG A 63 8.38 4.51 1.48
C ARG A 63 7.78 3.24 2.07
N LYS A 64 8.15 2.96 3.31
CA LYS A 64 7.68 1.79 4.05
C LYS A 64 7.05 2.19 5.38
N PRO A 65 6.04 1.44 5.85
CA PRO A 65 5.41 1.72 7.13
C PRO A 65 6.38 1.40 8.26
N CYS A 66 6.58 2.35 9.18
CA CYS A 66 7.39 2.16 10.38
C CYS A 66 6.81 1.02 11.25
N PRO A 67 7.64 0.07 11.73
CA PRO A 67 7.18 -1.09 12.51
C PRO A 67 6.51 -0.71 13.84
N HIS A 68 6.76 0.50 14.35
CA HIS A 68 6.22 0.91 15.64
C HIS A 68 5.01 1.84 15.60
N CYS A 69 4.81 2.59 14.50
CA CYS A 69 3.70 3.56 14.42
C CYS A 69 2.91 3.48 13.11
N ALA A 70 3.29 2.59 12.19
CA ALA A 70 2.66 2.37 10.89
C ALA A 70 2.62 3.58 9.93
N GLU A 71 3.30 4.67 10.27
CA GLU A 71 3.44 5.85 9.40
C GLU A 71 4.47 5.60 8.28
N MET A 72 4.28 6.22 7.12
CA MET A 72 5.08 5.95 5.92
C MET A 72 6.40 6.74 5.92
N VAL A 73 7.51 6.04 6.19
CA VAL A 73 8.85 6.61 6.36
C VAL A 73 9.79 6.15 5.23
N ARG A 74 10.82 6.93 4.94
CA ARG A 74 11.90 6.53 4.02
C ARG A 74 12.67 5.34 4.58
N PRO A 75 12.99 4.32 3.77
CA PRO A 75 13.65 3.11 4.25
C PRO A 75 15.06 3.37 4.80
N GLU A 76 15.70 4.47 4.39
CA GLU A 76 17.03 4.89 4.86
C GLU A 76 17.01 5.61 6.22
N ALA A 77 15.82 5.85 6.80
CA ALA A 77 15.72 6.51 8.09
C ALA A 77 16.23 5.60 9.21
N ARG A 78 17.17 6.10 10.03
CA ARG A 78 17.60 5.46 11.29
C ARG A 78 16.68 5.76 12.46
N VAL A 79 16.00 6.91 12.43
CA VAL A 79 15.03 7.30 13.46
C VAL A 79 13.74 7.69 12.77
N CYS A 80 12.63 7.12 13.22
CA CYS A 80 11.31 7.48 12.70
C CYS A 80 11.05 8.96 12.99
N PRO A 81 10.74 9.78 11.97
CA PRO A 81 10.40 11.18 12.19
C PRO A 81 9.18 11.34 13.12
N HIS A 82 8.23 10.39 13.06
CA HIS A 82 6.91 10.52 13.67
C HIS A 82 6.84 10.05 15.11
N CYS A 83 7.24 8.81 15.38
CA CYS A 83 7.24 8.28 16.75
C CYS A 83 8.57 8.47 17.48
N ARG A 84 9.60 8.98 16.80
CA ARG A 84 10.96 9.21 17.33
C ARG A 84 11.67 7.98 17.90
N ARG A 85 11.18 6.78 17.59
CA ARG A 85 11.90 5.53 17.89
C ARG A 85 12.97 5.26 16.84
N GLU A 86 14.05 4.67 17.29
CA GLU A 86 15.12 4.17 16.44
C GLU A 86 14.63 2.98 15.62
N LEU A 87 15.08 2.89 14.38
CA LEU A 87 14.73 1.86 13.42
C LEU A 87 15.97 0.99 13.22
N GLU A 88 15.82 -0.32 13.39
CA GLU A 88 16.90 -1.28 13.23
C GLU A 88 17.41 -1.29 11.77
N ASP A 89 18.70 -1.57 11.58
CA ASP A 89 19.26 -1.71 10.24
C ASP A 89 18.50 -2.82 9.47
N GLY A 90 18.05 -2.50 8.25
CA GLY A 90 17.26 -3.44 7.46
C GLY A 90 15.78 -3.57 7.86
N TRP A 91 15.25 -2.71 8.75
CA TRP A 91 13.81 -2.70 9.10
C TRP A 91 12.88 -2.60 7.88
N ALA A 92 13.36 -1.95 6.82
CA ALA A 92 12.63 -1.76 5.60
C ALA A 92 12.70 -2.97 4.65
N ILE A 93 13.35 -4.08 4.98
CA ILE A 93 13.40 -5.24 4.09
C ILE A 93 12.09 -6.02 4.21
N ALA A 94 11.46 -6.31 3.07
CA ALA A 94 10.33 -7.23 3.05
C ALA A 94 10.86 -8.66 3.12
N VAL A 95 11.01 -9.20 4.34
CA VAL A 95 11.42 -10.58 4.56
C VAL A 95 10.20 -11.50 4.41
N PRO A 96 10.21 -12.46 3.46
CA PRO A 96 9.09 -13.39 3.29
C PRO A 96 8.86 -14.24 4.54
N GLU A 97 7.60 -14.53 4.82
CA GLU A 97 7.23 -15.43 5.91
C GLU A 97 7.66 -16.88 5.61
N ILE A 98 8.09 -17.60 6.65
CA ILE A 98 8.36 -19.05 6.57
C ILE A 98 7.03 -19.79 6.71
N LYS A 99 6.61 -20.51 5.68
CA LYS A 99 5.36 -21.28 5.70
C LYS A 99 5.60 -22.68 6.24
N ARG A 100 4.94 -23.04 7.35
CA ARG A 100 4.93 -24.42 7.86
C ARG A 100 3.86 -25.24 7.14
N THR A 101 4.22 -26.45 6.73
CA THR A 101 3.30 -27.45 6.17
C THR A 101 3.48 -28.75 6.91
N THR A 102 2.43 -29.22 7.57
CA THR A 102 2.39 -30.52 8.25
C THR A 102 1.79 -31.56 7.31
N GLN A 103 2.50 -32.67 7.10
CA GLN A 103 2.01 -33.82 6.36
C GLN A 103 1.86 -34.99 7.31
N GLN A 104 0.64 -35.53 7.39
CA GLN A 104 0.34 -36.70 8.20
C GLN A 104 0.63 -37.97 7.37
N LEU A 105 1.49 -38.84 7.89
CA LEU A 105 1.85 -40.11 7.23
C LEU A 105 0.85 -41.21 7.59
N GLN A 106 0.75 -42.21 6.73
CA GLN A 106 -0.10 -43.40 6.94
C GLN A 106 0.30 -44.22 8.18
N THR A 107 1.52 -44.02 8.69
CA THR A 107 2.05 -44.63 9.91
C THR A 107 1.60 -43.94 11.20
N GLY A 108 0.79 -42.87 11.12
CA GLY A 108 0.37 -42.05 12.27
C GLY A 108 1.40 -41.00 12.70
N GLU A 109 2.56 -40.95 12.04
CA GLU A 109 3.61 -39.96 12.29
C GLU A 109 3.34 -38.64 11.55
N THR A 110 3.63 -37.51 12.17
CA THR A 110 3.43 -36.17 11.56
C THR A 110 4.77 -35.55 11.24
N ILE A 111 5.05 -35.33 9.95
CA ILE A 111 6.26 -34.61 9.52
C ILE A 111 5.90 -33.15 9.27
N ALA A 112 6.64 -32.24 9.91
CA ALA A 112 6.58 -30.81 9.62
C ALA A 112 7.65 -30.44 8.58
N THR A 113 7.27 -29.64 7.59
CA THR A 113 8.17 -29.08 6.57
C THR A 113 7.99 -27.58 6.53
N TYR A 114 9.05 -26.87 6.16
CA TYR A 114 9.09 -25.41 6.18
C TYR A 114 9.48 -24.90 4.80
N TRP A 115 8.75 -23.91 4.29
CA TRP A 115 9.00 -23.31 3.00
C TRP A 115 9.43 -21.86 3.17
N PHE A 116 10.59 -21.52 2.61
CA PHE A 116 11.08 -20.15 2.56
C PHE A 116 11.67 -19.88 1.18
N ASN A 117 11.23 -18.80 0.54
CA ASN A 117 11.69 -18.38 -0.80
C ASN A 117 11.77 -19.55 -1.82
N LYS A 118 10.66 -20.28 -1.99
CA LYS A 118 10.52 -21.48 -2.85
C LYS A 118 11.42 -22.68 -2.50
N LYS A 119 12.22 -22.62 -1.44
CA LYS A 119 13.02 -23.74 -0.93
C LYS A 119 12.30 -24.43 0.21
N ARG A 120 12.40 -25.77 0.24
CA ARG A 120 11.88 -26.62 1.32
C ARG A 120 12.99 -26.95 2.31
N PHE A 121 12.65 -26.90 3.59
CA PHE A 121 13.49 -27.25 4.73
C PHE A 121 12.75 -28.28 5.60
N ASN A 122 13.51 -29.19 6.21
CA ASN A 122 12.95 -30.21 7.11
C ASN A 122 13.13 -29.82 8.60
N SER A 123 13.95 -28.81 8.89
CA SER A 123 14.12 -28.21 10.22
C SER A 123 13.66 -26.75 10.22
N LEU A 124 13.08 -26.30 11.34
CA LEU A 124 12.73 -24.90 11.56
C LEU A 124 13.99 -24.03 11.67
N GLU A 125 15.05 -24.55 12.30
CA GLU A 125 16.31 -23.84 12.50
C GLU A 125 16.98 -23.52 11.15
N ASP A 126 16.99 -24.47 10.22
CA ASP A 126 17.54 -24.26 8.88
C ASP A 126 16.75 -23.21 8.09
N ALA A 127 15.42 -23.21 8.24
CA ALA A 127 14.55 -22.22 7.60
C ALA A 127 14.78 -20.82 8.17
N HIS A 128 14.96 -20.69 9.49
CA HIS A 128 15.31 -19.43 10.16
C HIS A 128 16.70 -18.95 9.71
N ALA A 129 17.71 -19.83 9.71
CA ALA A 129 19.05 -19.49 9.25
C ALA A 129 19.06 -19.00 7.79
N ALA A 130 18.25 -19.60 6.92
CA ALA A 130 18.09 -19.16 5.53
C ALA A 130 17.41 -17.78 5.43
N ARG A 131 16.40 -17.53 6.27
CA ARG A 131 15.71 -16.23 6.35
C ARG A 131 16.64 -15.13 6.85
N ASP A 132 17.43 -15.40 7.89
CA ASP A 132 18.34 -14.42 8.48
C ASP A 132 19.49 -14.08 7.52
N LYS A 133 20.01 -15.08 6.78
CA LYS A 133 20.94 -14.85 5.65
C LYS A 133 20.32 -14.00 4.54
N TYR A 134 19.03 -14.17 4.26
CA TYR A 134 18.33 -13.36 3.28
C TYR A 134 18.20 -11.90 3.77
N ALA A 135 17.85 -11.68 5.03
CA ALA A 135 17.77 -10.36 5.61
C ALA A 135 19.12 -9.63 5.53
N ALA A 136 20.21 -10.27 6.00
CA ALA A 136 21.56 -9.69 5.98
C ALA A 136 22.11 -9.40 4.57
N LYS A 137 21.64 -10.12 3.55
CA LYS A 137 22.06 -9.88 2.15
C LYS A 137 21.32 -8.71 1.49
N ASN A 138 20.12 -8.39 1.98
CA ASN A 138 19.25 -7.38 1.39
C ASN A 138 19.08 -6.13 2.27
N SER A 139 19.78 -6.07 3.41
CA SER A 139 19.96 -4.90 4.27
C SER A 139 21.02 -3.96 3.72
#